data_AF-A0A3D3VNU8-F1
#
_entry.id   AF-A0A3D3VNU8-F1
#
_cell.length_a   1.000
_cell.length_b   1.000
_cell.length_c   1.000
_cell.angle_alpha   90.00
_cell.angle_beta   90.00
_cell.angle_gamma   90.00
#
_symmetry.space_group_name_H-M   'P 1'
#
loop_
_entity.id
_entity.type
_entity.pdbx_description
1 polymer ?
#
loop_
_entity_poly.entity_id
_entity_poly.type
_entity_poly.pdbx_seq_one_letter_code
_entity_poly.pdbx_strand_id
1 'polypeptide(L)'
;MKTNWPMRRPLFPVAVAGLVGTIVGFVWSNHSSIWLGIVGLGSLFSWWGPKNWRTPAVWVFVMGVFALYAGARAYAPPRDSLRARAGEEGGTVILQGWMAELPTVRIWENGKRALESELEVISIAGDQGWEKASGRVLLRVDPAPEKVPQVGEIVRVAGYLALPEKPRNPGEFDRGQHLRARGLDYVLKVRL
;
A
#
# COMPACT_ATOMS: atom_id res chain seq x y z
N MET A 1 -27.78 -35.11 -12.82
CA MET A 1 -27.69 -34.89 -11.36
C MET A 1 -28.20 -33.49 -11.03
N LYS A 2 -29.34 -33.38 -10.32
CA LYS A 2 -29.85 -32.09 -9.83
C LYS A 2 -29.17 -31.80 -8.50
N THR A 3 -28.24 -30.86 -8.47
CA THR A 3 -27.56 -30.41 -7.25
C THR A 3 -28.56 -29.57 -6.45
N ASN A 4 -29.28 -30.21 -5.53
CA ASN A 4 -30.16 -29.55 -4.55
C ASN A 4 -29.29 -28.84 -3.51
N TRP A 5 -28.83 -27.64 -3.83
CA TRP A 5 -28.25 -26.74 -2.83
C TRP A 5 -29.36 -26.25 -1.89
N PRO A 6 -29.16 -26.25 -0.56
CA PRO A 6 -30.20 -25.85 0.36
C PRO A 6 -30.42 -24.32 0.25
N MET A 7 -31.52 -23.92 -0.40
CA MET A 7 -32.03 -22.53 -0.53
C MET A 7 -32.42 -21.87 0.81
N ARG A 8 -31.93 -22.35 1.96
CA ARG A 8 -32.22 -21.74 3.26
C ARG A 8 -31.36 -20.51 3.55
N ARG A 9 -30.28 -20.26 2.78
CA ARG A 9 -29.37 -19.12 2.97
C ARG A 9 -28.86 -18.60 1.63
N PRO A 10 -29.62 -17.75 0.92
CA PRO A 10 -29.22 -17.23 -0.39
C PRO A 10 -27.91 -16.42 -0.36
N LEU A 11 -27.56 -15.86 0.80
CA LEU A 11 -26.33 -15.09 1.00
C LEU A 11 -25.09 -15.98 1.18
N PHE A 12 -25.24 -17.25 1.56
CA PHE A 12 -24.10 -18.14 1.82
C PHE A 12 -23.23 -18.40 0.57
N PRO A 13 -23.78 -18.77 -0.59
CA PRO A 13 -22.95 -18.99 -1.78
C PRO A 13 -22.30 -17.69 -2.28
N VAL A 14 -22.94 -16.53 -2.05
CA VAL A 14 -22.34 -15.22 -2.33
C VAL A 14 -21.15 -14.95 -1.42
N ALA A 15 -21.26 -15.25 -0.12
CA ALA A 15 -20.16 -15.11 0.83
C ALA A 15 -18.98 -16.04 0.48
N VAL A 16 -19.26 -17.28 0.09
CA VAL A 16 -18.21 -18.23 -0.36
C VAL A 16 -17.54 -17.73 -1.64
N ALA A 17 -18.32 -17.31 -2.64
CA ALA A 17 -17.77 -16.75 -3.88
C ALA A 17 -16.94 -15.49 -3.63
N GLY A 18 -17.39 -14.61 -2.72
CA GLY A 18 -16.66 -13.42 -2.32
C GLY A 18 -15.34 -13.75 -1.60
N LEU A 19 -15.34 -14.74 -0.70
CA LEU A 19 -14.14 -15.20 0.00
C LEU A 19 -13.12 -15.80 -0.98
N VAL A 20 -13.57 -16.69 -1.88
CA VAL A 20 -12.73 -17.28 -2.92
C VAL A 20 -12.19 -16.19 -3.85
N GLY A 21 -13.03 -15.28 -4.33
CA GLY A 21 -12.61 -14.15 -5.16
C GLY A 21 -11.58 -13.25 -4.48
N THR A 22 -11.73 -13.01 -3.17
CA THR A 22 -10.79 -12.21 -2.38
C THR A 22 -9.43 -12.89 -2.26
N ILE A 23 -9.39 -14.17 -1.89
CA ILE A 23 -8.13 -14.94 -1.78
C ILE A 23 -7.40 -14.96 -3.12
N VAL A 24 -8.13 -15.27 -4.19
CA VAL A 24 -7.55 -15.36 -5.53
C VAL A 24 -7.09 -13.98 -6.02
N GLY A 25 -7.83 -12.92 -5.70
CA GLY A 25 -7.45 -11.54 -5.98
C GLY A 25 -6.16 -11.10 -5.29
N PHE A 26 -5.89 -11.59 -4.07
CA PHE A 26 -4.62 -11.33 -3.39
C PHE A 26 -3.43 -12.05 -4.02
N VAL A 27 -3.62 -13.29 -4.51
CA VAL A 27 -2.54 -14.10 -5.10
C VAL A 27 -2.17 -13.63 -6.52
N TRP A 28 -3.16 -13.17 -7.30
CA TRP A 28 -2.97 -12.77 -8.71
C TRP A 28 -3.18 -11.28 -9.00
N SER A 29 -3.09 -10.45 -7.96
CA SER A 29 -3.28 -8.99 -7.99
C SER A 29 -2.40 -8.24 -8.99
N ASN A 30 -1.22 -8.77 -9.33
CA ASN A 30 -0.27 -8.11 -10.23
C ASN A 30 -0.77 -8.02 -11.69
N HIS A 31 -1.87 -8.73 -12.02
CA HIS A 31 -2.47 -8.75 -13.36
C HIS A 31 -3.95 -8.36 -13.32
N SER A 32 -4.25 -7.13 -12.90
CA SER A 32 -5.62 -6.58 -12.87
C SER A 32 -6.36 -6.66 -14.22
N SER A 33 -5.63 -6.62 -15.33
CA SER A 33 -6.15 -6.80 -16.70
C SER A 33 -6.78 -8.18 -16.96
N ILE A 34 -6.22 -9.25 -16.37
CA ILE A 34 -6.77 -10.61 -16.51
C ILE A 34 -8.14 -10.70 -15.83
N TRP A 35 -8.28 -10.09 -14.64
CA TRP A 35 -9.54 -10.05 -13.90
C TRP A 35 -10.60 -9.21 -14.61
N LEU A 36 -10.23 -8.09 -15.23
CA LEU A 36 -11.13 -7.32 -16.10
C LEU A 36 -11.65 -8.17 -17.27
N GLY A 37 -10.78 -8.98 -17.88
CA GLY A 37 -11.18 -9.93 -18.93
C GLY A 37 -12.16 -11.01 -18.43
N ILE A 38 -11.89 -11.60 -17.26
CA ILE A 38 -12.77 -12.61 -16.64
C ILE A 38 -14.14 -12.02 -16.27
N VAL A 39 -14.17 -10.81 -15.70
CA VAL A 39 -15.43 -10.11 -15.39
C VAL A 39 -16.18 -9.73 -16.66
N GLY A 40 -15.48 -9.22 -17.68
CA GLY A 40 -16.07 -8.88 -18.97
C GLY A 40 -16.71 -10.09 -19.64
N LEU A 41 -15.98 -11.19 -19.76
CA LEU A 41 -16.49 -12.44 -20.33
C LEU A 41 -17.62 -13.03 -19.49
N GLY A 42 -17.48 -13.05 -18.16
CA GLY A 42 -18.53 -13.50 -17.24
C GLY A 42 -19.83 -12.71 -17.39
N SER A 43 -19.74 -11.38 -17.57
CA SER A 43 -20.89 -10.50 -17.79
C SER A 43 -21.59 -10.78 -19.13
N LEU A 44 -20.81 -10.94 -20.21
CA LEU A 44 -21.30 -11.26 -21.55
C LEU A 44 -22.02 -12.62 -21.58
N PHE A 45 -21.42 -13.66 -20.99
CA PHE A 45 -22.02 -15.01 -20.94
C PHE A 45 -23.18 -15.11 -19.94
N SER A 46 -23.21 -14.28 -18.90
CA SER A 46 -24.34 -14.20 -17.98
C SER A 46 -25.58 -13.60 -18.66
N TRP A 47 -25.39 -12.54 -19.45
CA TRP A 47 -26.48 -11.79 -20.07
C TRP A 47 -26.94 -12.41 -21.41
N TRP A 48 -26.00 -12.81 -22.27
CA TRP A 48 -26.29 -13.31 -23.63
C TRP A 48 -25.94 -14.79 -23.85
N GLY A 49 -25.38 -15.47 -22.86
CA GLY A 49 -24.99 -16.86 -23.00
C GLY A 49 -26.17 -17.85 -23.06
N PRO A 50 -25.90 -19.08 -23.52
CA PRO A 50 -26.86 -20.19 -23.49
C PRO A 50 -27.39 -20.42 -22.07
N LYS A 51 -28.66 -20.81 -21.93
CA LYS A 51 -29.35 -20.95 -20.63
C LYS A 51 -28.58 -21.83 -19.62
N ASN A 52 -27.84 -22.83 -20.09
CA ASN A 52 -27.06 -23.75 -19.26
C ASN A 52 -25.76 -23.12 -18.70
N TRP A 53 -25.28 -22.03 -19.32
CA TRP A 53 -24.02 -21.35 -18.98
C TRP A 53 -24.23 -20.07 -18.19
N ARG A 54 -25.47 -19.56 -18.10
CA ARG A 54 -25.77 -18.30 -17.38
C ARG A 54 -25.43 -18.40 -15.90
N THR A 55 -25.88 -19.45 -15.21
CA THR A 55 -25.64 -19.63 -13.78
C THR A 55 -24.14 -19.67 -13.42
N PRO A 56 -23.29 -20.50 -14.07
CA PRO A 56 -21.85 -20.45 -13.80
C PRO A 56 -21.21 -19.12 -14.19
N ALA A 57 -21.67 -18.48 -15.28
CA ALA A 57 -21.15 -17.17 -15.69
C ALA A 57 -21.45 -16.06 -14.66
N VAL A 58 -22.63 -16.07 -14.03
CA VAL A 58 -22.96 -15.16 -12.91
C VAL A 58 -21.98 -15.36 -11.75
N TRP A 59 -21.66 -16.60 -11.39
CA TRP A 59 -20.73 -16.88 -10.29
C TRP A 59 -19.30 -16.46 -10.61
N VAL A 60 -18.84 -16.68 -11.83
CA VAL A 60 -17.53 -16.20 -12.31
C VAL A 60 -17.49 -14.66 -12.29
N PHE A 61 -18.56 -14.00 -12.71
CA PHE A 61 -18.68 -12.55 -12.64
C PHE A 61 -18.58 -12.04 -11.19
N VAL A 62 -19.37 -12.62 -10.27
CA VAL A 62 -19.32 -12.26 -8.84
C VAL A 62 -17.92 -12.44 -8.27
N MET A 63 -17.27 -13.59 -8.52
CA MET A 63 -15.89 -13.83 -8.09
C MET A 63 -14.92 -12.79 -8.65
N GLY A 64 -15.02 -12.47 -9.95
CA GLY A 64 -14.14 -11.50 -10.58
C GLY A 64 -14.32 -10.08 -10.04
N VAL A 65 -15.55 -9.68 -9.70
CA VAL A 65 -15.81 -8.38 -9.05
C VAL A 65 -15.14 -8.32 -7.66
N PHE A 66 -15.26 -9.37 -6.85
CA PHE A 66 -14.57 -9.41 -5.55
C PHE A 66 -13.06 -9.47 -5.70
N ALA A 67 -12.53 -10.18 -6.69
CA ALA A 67 -11.10 -10.22 -6.98
C ALA A 67 -10.56 -8.84 -7.40
N LEU A 68 -11.27 -8.13 -8.28
CA LEU A 68 -10.95 -6.76 -8.67
C LEU A 68 -11.06 -5.78 -7.50
N TYR A 69 -12.11 -5.89 -6.68
CA TYR A 69 -12.29 -5.02 -5.52
C TYR A 69 -11.20 -5.22 -4.47
N ALA A 70 -10.89 -6.48 -4.14
CA ALA A 70 -9.80 -6.83 -3.22
C ALA A 70 -8.44 -6.37 -3.77
N GLY A 71 -8.17 -6.64 -5.05
CA GLY A 71 -6.95 -6.19 -5.72
C GLY A 71 -6.84 -4.66 -5.77
N ALA A 72 -7.89 -3.96 -6.13
CA ALA A 72 -7.90 -2.49 -6.13
C ALA A 72 -7.66 -1.94 -4.73
N ARG A 73 -8.29 -2.50 -3.70
CA ARG A 73 -8.12 -2.03 -2.32
C ARG A 73 -6.72 -2.35 -1.75
N ALA A 74 -6.13 -3.46 -2.16
CA ALA A 74 -4.82 -3.87 -1.68
C ALA A 74 -3.66 -3.16 -2.41
N TYR A 75 -3.84 -2.79 -3.68
CA TYR A 75 -2.75 -2.31 -4.54
C TYR A 75 -2.92 -0.90 -5.10
N ALA A 76 -4.14 -0.34 -5.15
CA ALA A 76 -4.32 1.07 -5.47
C ALA A 76 -4.14 1.86 -4.16
N PRO A 77 -3.02 2.56 -3.97
CA PRO A 77 -2.86 3.36 -2.78
C PRO A 77 -3.89 4.51 -2.85
N PRO A 78 -4.42 5.00 -1.71
CA PRO A 78 -5.34 6.13 -1.70
C PRO A 78 -4.81 7.29 -2.55
N ARG A 79 -5.67 8.09 -3.18
CA ARG A 79 -5.20 9.27 -3.95
C ARG A 79 -4.35 10.22 -3.09
N ASP A 80 -4.67 10.29 -1.81
CA ASP A 80 -3.93 11.07 -0.82
C ASP A 80 -2.65 10.37 -0.37
N SER A 81 -2.32 9.18 -0.85
CA SER A 81 -1.12 8.46 -0.40
C SER A 81 0.15 9.17 -0.86
N LEU A 82 1.17 9.15 -0.01
CA LEU A 82 2.50 9.63 -0.35
C LEU A 82 3.04 8.93 -1.61
N ARG A 83 2.73 7.63 -1.78
CA ARG A 83 3.13 6.84 -2.94
C ARG A 83 2.54 7.35 -4.26
N ALA A 84 1.28 7.78 -4.25
CA ALA A 84 0.64 8.37 -5.43
C ALA A 84 1.24 9.73 -5.82
N ARG A 85 1.84 10.46 -4.87
CA ARG A 85 2.42 11.79 -5.09
C ARG A 85 3.91 11.78 -5.40
N ALA A 86 4.69 11.00 -4.66
CA ALA A 86 6.14 10.95 -4.80
C ALA A 86 6.63 10.02 -5.93
N GLY A 87 5.76 9.16 -6.45
CA GLY A 87 6.10 8.22 -7.52
C GLY A 87 7.15 7.17 -7.11
N GLU A 88 7.71 6.46 -8.08
CA GLU A 88 8.68 5.38 -7.82
C GLU A 88 10.12 5.86 -7.63
N GLU A 89 10.43 7.12 -7.90
CA GLU A 89 11.80 7.66 -7.79
C GLU A 89 12.02 8.45 -6.50
N GLY A 90 10.94 8.95 -5.89
CA GLY A 90 11.03 9.91 -4.78
C GLY A 90 11.36 11.32 -5.27
N GLY A 91 11.89 12.16 -4.37
CA GLY A 91 12.22 13.55 -4.70
C GLY A 91 12.34 14.47 -3.49
N THR A 92 12.69 15.74 -3.74
CA THR A 92 12.73 16.77 -2.69
C THR A 92 11.31 17.14 -2.28
N VAL A 93 11.02 17.05 -0.99
CA VAL A 93 9.69 17.29 -0.44
C VAL A 93 9.77 18.02 0.91
N ILE A 94 8.69 18.68 1.27
CA ILE A 94 8.48 19.16 2.63
C ILE A 94 7.24 18.45 3.15
N LEU A 95 7.42 17.67 4.22
CA LEU A 95 6.37 16.88 4.83
C LEU A 95 6.00 17.47 6.19
N GLN A 96 4.72 17.36 6.53
CA GLN A 96 4.22 17.63 7.87
C GLN A 96 3.58 16.34 8.40
N GLY A 97 3.95 15.97 9.61
CA GLY A 97 3.53 14.70 10.20
C GLY A 97 3.76 14.68 11.71
N TRP A 98 3.27 13.64 12.38
CA TRP A 98 3.62 13.39 13.78
C TRP A 98 4.65 12.27 13.92
N MET A 99 5.48 12.39 14.94
CA MET A 99 6.44 11.33 15.30
C MET A 99 5.69 10.11 15.81
N ALA A 100 5.73 9.00 15.07
CA ALA A 100 4.98 7.79 15.38
C ALA A 100 5.74 6.87 16.35
N GLU A 101 7.07 6.89 16.32
CA GLU A 101 7.94 6.06 17.15
C GLU A 101 9.00 6.92 17.87
N LEU A 102 9.48 6.44 19.03
CA LEU A 102 10.52 7.13 19.78
C LEU A 102 11.79 7.29 18.93
N PRO A 103 12.29 8.51 18.71
CA PRO A 103 13.46 8.68 17.88
C PRO A 103 14.71 8.04 18.49
N THR A 104 15.42 7.28 17.67
CA THR A 104 16.66 6.62 18.05
C THR A 104 17.84 7.40 17.51
N VAL A 105 18.75 7.82 18.38
CA VAL A 105 20.02 8.46 17.97
C VAL A 105 21.07 7.37 17.78
N ARG A 106 21.54 7.21 16.55
CA ARG A 106 22.67 6.33 16.21
C ARG A 106 23.96 7.14 16.19
N ILE A 107 25.01 6.60 16.79
CA ILE A 107 26.36 7.17 16.76
C ILE A 107 27.19 6.33 15.80
N TRP A 108 27.73 6.97 14.76
CA TRP A 108 28.63 6.35 13.79
C TRP A 108 30.05 6.30 14.34
N GLU A 109 30.91 5.41 13.79
CA GLU A 109 32.31 5.26 14.23
C GLU A 109 33.12 6.56 14.15
N ASN A 110 32.76 7.47 13.24
CA ASN A 110 33.38 8.78 13.10
C ASN A 110 32.84 9.84 14.09
N GLY A 111 32.06 9.43 15.10
CA GLY A 111 31.46 10.30 16.11
C GLY A 111 30.23 11.07 15.63
N LYS A 112 29.82 10.94 14.36
CA LYS A 112 28.61 11.60 13.85
C LYS A 112 27.37 10.97 14.46
N ARG A 113 26.41 11.81 14.85
CA ARG A 113 25.11 11.38 15.36
C ARG A 113 24.09 11.49 14.25
N ALA A 114 23.28 10.46 14.05
CA ALA A 114 22.15 10.47 13.12
C ALA A 114 20.88 10.10 13.88
N LEU A 115 19.79 10.81 13.61
CA LEU A 115 18.47 10.50 14.15
C LEU A 115 17.73 9.59 13.18
N GLU A 116 17.16 8.49 13.67
CA GLU A 116 16.20 7.67 12.93
C GLU A 116 14.88 7.57 13.70
N SER A 117 13.75 7.75 13.02
CA SER A 117 12.41 7.60 13.63
C SER A 117 11.35 7.38 12.55
N GLU A 118 10.18 6.87 12.93
CA GLU A 118 9.01 6.80 12.06
C GLU A 118 8.21 8.12 12.11
N LEU A 119 7.90 8.65 10.94
CA LEU A 119 7.04 9.82 10.77
C LEU A 119 5.76 9.40 10.03
N GLU A 120 4.61 9.68 10.63
CA GLU A 120 3.32 9.53 9.97
C GLU A 120 2.92 10.85 9.32
N VAL A 121 2.77 10.83 8.00
CA VAL A 121 2.54 12.01 7.17
C VAL A 121 1.05 12.38 7.20
N ILE A 122 0.80 13.69 7.35
CA ILE A 122 -0.53 14.31 7.34
C ILE A 122 -0.70 15.18 6.08
N SER A 123 0.37 15.88 5.70
CA SER A 123 0.38 16.76 4.53
C SER A 123 1.76 16.88 3.91
N ILE A 124 1.76 17.23 2.62
CA ILE A 124 2.93 17.53 1.80
C ILE A 124 2.79 18.95 1.27
N ALA A 125 3.90 19.68 1.17
CA ALA A 125 3.91 20.97 0.50
C ALA A 125 3.84 20.77 -1.02
N GLY A 126 2.82 21.37 -1.65
CA GLY A 126 2.69 21.51 -3.09
C GLY A 126 2.74 22.98 -3.52
N ASP A 127 2.54 23.22 -4.81
CA ASP A 127 2.66 24.56 -5.42
C ASP A 127 1.61 25.55 -4.89
N GLN A 128 0.43 25.05 -4.51
CA GLN A 128 -0.69 25.85 -4.00
C GLN A 128 -0.76 25.87 -2.47
N GLY A 129 0.23 25.29 -1.78
CA GLY A 129 0.28 25.20 -0.32
C GLY A 129 0.26 23.76 0.18
N TRP A 130 -0.24 23.57 1.41
CA TRP A 130 -0.27 22.26 2.04
C TRP A 130 -1.42 21.41 1.50
N GLU A 131 -1.07 20.27 0.94
CA GLU A 131 -2.01 19.29 0.43
C GLU A 131 -2.05 18.06 1.34
N LYS A 132 -3.22 17.46 1.50
CA LYS A 132 -3.38 16.27 2.35
C LYS A 132 -2.57 15.11 1.75
N ALA A 133 -1.74 14.50 2.58
CA ALA A 133 -0.95 13.33 2.21
C ALA A 133 -0.91 12.33 3.37
N SER A 134 -1.17 11.06 3.09
CA SER A 134 -1.12 9.98 4.09
C SER A 134 -0.05 8.97 3.74
N GLY A 135 0.64 8.49 4.77
CA GLY A 135 1.69 7.49 4.61
C GLY A 135 2.63 7.49 5.79
N ARG A 136 3.51 6.50 5.86
CA ARG A 136 4.56 6.46 6.86
C ARG A 136 5.91 6.43 6.18
N VAL A 137 6.85 7.17 6.75
CA VAL A 137 8.22 7.26 6.24
C VAL A 137 9.21 7.06 7.38
N LEU A 138 10.34 6.45 7.05
CA LEU A 138 11.48 6.45 7.96
C LEU A 138 12.18 7.81 7.85
N LEU A 139 12.05 8.65 8.87
CA LEU A 139 12.80 9.88 9.00
C LEU A 139 14.25 9.57 9.36
N ARG A 140 15.19 10.09 8.59
CA ARG A 140 16.62 10.03 8.88
C ARG A 140 17.24 11.43 8.80
N VAL A 141 17.72 11.94 9.92
CA VAL A 141 18.35 13.27 10.01
C VAL A 141 19.83 13.10 10.34
N ASP A 142 20.68 13.64 9.47
CA ASP A 142 22.14 13.58 9.62
C ASP A 142 22.75 14.96 9.30
N PRO A 143 23.38 15.65 10.28
CA PRO A 143 23.54 15.26 11.69
C PRO A 143 22.23 15.29 12.49
N ALA A 144 22.18 14.56 13.62
CA ALA A 144 21.04 14.57 14.52
C ALA A 144 20.79 15.99 15.08
N PRO A 145 19.53 16.46 15.16
CA PRO A 145 19.22 17.78 15.67
C PRO A 145 19.52 17.89 17.17
N GLU A 146 19.84 19.09 17.64
CA GLU A 146 20.09 19.36 19.08
C GLU A 146 18.87 19.01 19.94
N LYS A 147 17.68 19.36 19.43
CA LYS A 147 16.40 19.01 20.05
C LYS A 147 15.77 17.85 19.30
N VAL A 148 15.67 16.71 19.98
CA VAL A 148 14.96 15.53 19.47
C VAL A 148 13.45 15.70 19.73
N PRO A 149 12.61 15.66 18.70
CA PRO A 149 11.16 15.77 18.88
C PRO A 149 10.59 14.55 19.62
N GLN A 150 9.50 14.74 20.34
CA GLN A 150 8.86 13.67 21.12
C GLN A 150 7.82 12.92 20.29
N VAL A 151 7.47 11.70 20.72
CA VAL A 151 6.37 10.92 20.11
C VAL A 151 5.07 11.72 20.20
N GLY A 152 4.32 11.78 19.11
CA GLY A 152 3.09 12.57 18.99
C GLY A 152 3.30 14.04 18.65
N GLU A 153 4.53 14.55 18.65
CA GLU A 153 4.82 15.92 18.24
C GLU A 153 4.66 16.09 16.73
N ILE A 154 3.99 17.16 16.31
CA ILE A 154 3.85 17.52 14.89
C ILE A 154 5.11 18.25 14.46
N VAL A 155 5.80 17.68 13.48
CA VAL A 155 7.02 18.24 12.88
C VAL A 155 6.82 18.56 11.41
N ARG A 156 7.55 19.58 10.95
CA ARG A 156 7.68 19.92 9.53
C ARG A 156 9.11 19.64 9.11
N VAL A 157 9.27 18.82 8.09
CA VAL A 157 10.57 18.30 7.69
C VAL A 157 10.75 18.49 6.19
N ALA A 158 11.75 19.28 5.82
CA ALA A 158 12.22 19.39 4.44
C ALA A 158 13.36 18.40 4.22
N GLY A 159 13.30 17.62 3.14
CA GLY A 159 14.33 16.64 2.85
C GLY A 159 14.13 15.95 1.50
N TYR A 160 14.92 14.93 1.27
CA TYR A 160 14.84 14.11 0.08
C TYR A 160 14.17 12.77 0.41
N LEU A 161 13.01 12.54 -0.20
CA LEU A 161 12.30 11.27 -0.12
C LEU A 161 12.97 10.28 -1.07
N ALA A 162 13.42 9.14 -0.56
CA ALA A 162 14.02 8.08 -1.36
C ALA A 162 13.34 6.74 -1.06
N LEU A 163 13.33 5.83 -2.03
CA LEU A 163 12.96 4.45 -1.76
C LEU A 163 13.96 3.79 -0.80
N PRO A 164 13.52 2.84 0.04
CA PRO A 164 14.40 1.99 0.82
C PRO A 164 15.42 1.28 -0.09
N GLU A 165 16.69 1.32 0.31
CA GLU A 165 17.77 0.70 -0.46
C GLU A 165 17.60 -0.82 -0.50
N LYS A 166 17.84 -1.39 -1.69
CA LYS A 166 17.88 -2.85 -1.89
C LYS A 166 19.20 -3.40 -1.32
N PRO A 167 19.21 -4.67 -0.87
CA PRO A 167 20.43 -5.33 -0.43
C PRO A 167 21.48 -5.30 -1.55
N ARG A 168 22.74 -5.06 -1.18
CA ARG A 168 23.85 -5.00 -2.14
C ARG A 168 24.45 -6.37 -2.38
N ASN A 169 24.39 -7.23 -1.36
CA ASN A 169 24.96 -8.58 -1.41
C ASN A 169 23.86 -9.66 -1.40
N PRO A 170 23.98 -10.72 -2.21
CA PRO A 170 23.12 -11.88 -2.10
C PRO A 170 23.22 -12.51 -0.70
N GLY A 171 22.08 -12.69 -0.02
CA GLY A 171 22.01 -13.24 1.34
C GLY A 171 22.07 -12.21 2.48
N GLU A 172 22.27 -10.92 2.15
CA GLU A 172 22.11 -9.83 3.11
C GLU A 172 20.63 -9.65 3.48
N PHE A 173 20.36 -9.22 4.73
CA PHE A 173 19.01 -8.90 5.16
C PHE A 173 18.43 -7.76 4.32
N ASP A 174 17.28 -8.00 3.68
CA ASP A 174 16.59 -6.98 2.88
C ASP A 174 15.86 -6.00 3.81
N ARG A 175 16.59 -4.98 4.27
CA ARG A 175 16.02 -3.88 5.07
C ARG A 175 14.90 -3.17 4.31
N GLY A 176 15.00 -3.06 2.99
CA GLY A 176 13.97 -2.42 2.17
C GLY A 176 12.64 -3.17 2.19
N GLN A 177 12.70 -4.50 2.04
CA GLN A 177 11.53 -5.36 2.16
C GLN A 177 10.94 -5.31 3.58
N HIS A 178 11.78 -5.33 4.61
CA HIS A 178 11.32 -5.22 6.00
C HIS A 178 10.60 -3.90 6.27
N LEU A 179 11.15 -2.77 5.82
CA LEU A 179 10.52 -1.44 5.98
C LEU A 179 9.17 -1.38 5.24
N ARG A 180 9.10 -1.89 4.02
CA ARG A 180 7.83 -1.94 3.26
C ARG A 180 6.80 -2.86 3.90
N ALA A 181 7.21 -3.98 4.49
CA ALA A 181 6.30 -4.85 5.25
C ALA A 181 5.72 -4.13 6.49
N ARG A 182 6.50 -3.22 7.07
CA ARG A 182 6.05 -2.25 8.08
C ARG A 182 5.34 -1.03 7.47
N GLY A 183 4.94 -1.03 6.20
CA GLY A 183 4.27 0.12 5.56
C GLY A 183 5.08 1.42 5.53
N LEU A 184 6.40 1.33 5.68
CA LEU A 184 7.34 2.44 5.49
C LEU A 184 7.83 2.40 4.04
N ASP A 185 7.09 3.08 3.18
CA ASP A 185 7.33 3.03 1.74
C ASP A 185 8.57 3.80 1.31
N TYR A 186 8.96 4.80 2.12
CA TYR A 186 10.05 5.73 1.81
C TYR A 186 10.91 6.01 3.04
N VAL A 187 12.12 6.47 2.75
CA VAL A 187 13.06 7.05 3.71
C VAL A 187 13.19 8.53 3.40
N LEU A 188 12.81 9.39 4.35
CA LEU A 188 13.01 10.84 4.26
C LEU A 188 14.40 11.18 4.81
N LYS A 189 15.33 11.49 3.91
CA LYS A 189 16.71 11.86 4.25
C LYS A 189 16.80 13.38 4.40
N VAL A 190 17.18 13.84 5.58
CA VAL A 190 17.43 15.25 5.89
C VAL A 190 18.92 15.43 6.13
N ARG A 191 19.52 16.35 5.40
CA ARG A 191 20.89 16.81 5.63
C ARG A 191 20.83 18.23 6.16
N LEU A 192 21.35 18.44 7.36
CA LEU A 192 21.52 19.76 7.97
C LEU A 192 22.89 20.34 7.60
#